data_AF-A0A1F6ZQH5-F1
#
_entry.id   AF-A0A1F6ZQH5-F1
#
_cell.length_a   1.000
_cell.length_b   1.000
_cell.length_c   1.000
_cell.angle_alpha   90.00
_cell.angle_beta   90.00
_cell.angle_gamma   90.00
#
_symmetry.space_group_name_H-M   'P 1'
#
loop_
_entity.id
_entity.type
_entity.pdbx_description
1 polymer ?
#
loop_
_entity_poly.entity_id
_entity_poly.type
_entity_poly.pdbx_seq_one_letter_code
_entity_poly.pdbx_strand_id
1 'polypeptide(L)'
;MNEENITNNIEALKENVKHEREILKELSSILGHLDTVQDLEKSGYKINQEERKLLENTVKSLMSQLNIINESTPDLVSILSLFNEVPSKKSGQAKQDLVSFRYNSPVTAADRTMVTVRKSQKGKFIKELSLTDTTISKLKKKYNFFDQSKKEEHFKKPSLYAKISNKIFSEVSRDLVKKGYFMDLTKELKKANMPFLSHTYISMAFFTSLISLLIAFLLLIVLLFFSLNPLSFFALVEESILIRFLKFFWIVIAIPLATFFVLAYYPSIEKKAIEKKINQELPFVTIHMAAIAGSNVEPTHIFSIIAAGREYPYTKKEIKKILNQINLYGYDLVSALRSSAGFTSSAKLSELFSGFATTITSGGNLETFLAKRADTLIFDYKTESEKAIRSAETFMDIYISVVIAAPMILTLLLVMMSISPALSFGLDPSVMNMLILLAVALINVVFLVFLHLRQQNL
;
A
#
# COMPACT_ATOMS: atom_id res chain seq x y z
N MET A 1 -43.25 0.95 30.60
CA MET A 1 -42.74 1.20 29.24
C MET A 1 -42.56 -0.17 28.59
N ASN A 2 -43.28 -0.48 27.51
CA ASN A 2 -43.18 -1.79 26.83
C ASN A 2 -41.75 -1.97 26.26
N GLU A 3 -41.15 -3.15 26.42
CA GLU A 3 -39.84 -3.51 25.84
C GLU A 3 -39.76 -3.24 24.32
N GLU A 4 -40.89 -3.36 23.64
CA GLU A 4 -41.06 -3.07 22.21
C GLU A 4 -40.81 -1.60 21.87
N ASN A 5 -41.22 -0.65 22.73
CA ASN A 5 -40.98 0.78 22.52
C ASN A 5 -39.51 1.16 22.74
N ILE A 6 -38.82 0.51 23.66
CA ILE A 6 -37.38 0.75 23.91
C ILE A 6 -36.58 0.26 22.71
N THR A 7 -36.91 -0.92 22.19
CA THR A 7 -36.25 -1.52 21.02
C THR A 7 -36.42 -0.63 19.77
N ASN A 8 -37.64 -0.14 19.53
CA ASN A 8 -37.92 0.78 18.41
C ASN A 8 -37.17 2.12 18.53
N ASN A 9 -37.01 2.67 19.74
CA ASN A 9 -36.28 3.92 19.96
C ASN A 9 -34.76 3.75 19.80
N ILE A 10 -34.21 2.60 20.20
CA ILE A 10 -32.80 2.26 19.96
C ILE A 10 -32.54 2.13 18.45
N GLU A 11 -33.45 1.50 17.72
CA GLU A 11 -33.37 1.36 16.27
C GLU A 11 -33.45 2.72 15.56
N ALA A 12 -34.35 3.61 16.01
CA ALA A 12 -34.46 4.97 15.51
C ALA A 12 -33.17 5.79 15.73
N LEU A 13 -32.55 5.68 16.91
CA LEU A 13 -31.27 6.33 17.20
C LEU A 13 -30.15 5.79 16.31
N LYS A 14 -30.08 4.46 16.14
CA LYS A 14 -29.10 3.80 15.29
C LYS A 14 -29.22 4.22 13.83
N GLU A 15 -30.42 4.31 13.29
CA GLU A 15 -30.63 4.77 11.91
C GLU A 15 -30.35 6.26 11.74
N ASN A 16 -30.67 7.12 12.72
CA ASN A 16 -30.26 8.53 12.70
C ASN A 16 -28.73 8.69 12.65
N VAL A 17 -27.98 8.00 13.53
CA VAL A 17 -26.50 8.06 13.57
C VAL A 17 -25.89 7.51 12.27
N LYS A 18 -26.48 6.46 11.71
CA LYS A 18 -26.06 5.91 10.41
C LYS A 18 -26.28 6.94 9.29
N HIS A 19 -27.39 7.67 9.33
CA HIS A 19 -27.68 8.70 8.34
C HIS A 19 -26.79 9.94 8.49
N GLU A 20 -26.50 10.40 9.72
CA GLU A 20 -25.51 11.45 9.98
C GLU A 20 -24.14 11.09 9.38
N ARG A 21 -23.72 9.82 9.55
CA ARG A 21 -22.47 9.32 8.95
C ARG A 21 -22.50 9.34 7.42
N GLU A 22 -23.63 9.08 6.79
CA GLU A 22 -23.79 9.18 5.34
C GLU A 22 -23.71 10.64 4.88
N ILE A 23 -24.42 11.56 5.54
CA ILE A 23 -24.35 13.00 5.26
C ILE A 23 -22.91 13.54 5.38
N LEU A 24 -22.19 13.17 6.43
CA LEU A 24 -20.80 13.59 6.64
C LEU A 24 -19.85 13.08 5.54
N LYS A 25 -20.08 11.87 5.03
CA LYS A 25 -19.32 11.33 3.89
C LYS A 25 -19.58 12.12 2.63
N GLU A 26 -20.83 12.50 2.37
CA GLU A 26 -21.18 13.30 1.19
C GLU A 26 -20.62 14.73 1.29
N LEU A 27 -20.73 15.36 2.45
CA LEU A 27 -20.13 16.67 2.72
C LEU A 27 -18.63 16.65 2.46
N SER A 28 -17.92 15.65 2.98
CA SER A 28 -16.48 15.49 2.73
C SER A 28 -16.16 15.35 1.23
N SER A 29 -16.95 14.58 0.49
CA SER A 29 -16.75 14.39 -0.94
C SER A 29 -17.00 15.68 -1.74
N ILE A 30 -18.06 16.42 -1.42
CA ILE A 30 -18.42 17.67 -2.11
C ILE A 30 -17.43 18.79 -1.78
N LEU A 31 -17.00 18.89 -0.52
CA LEU A 31 -16.01 19.87 -0.08
C LEU A 31 -14.65 19.64 -0.75
N GLY A 32 -14.17 18.39 -0.85
CA GLY A 32 -12.92 18.10 -1.56
C GLY A 32 -12.96 18.49 -3.05
N HIS A 33 -14.13 18.39 -3.69
CA HIS A 33 -14.31 18.87 -5.06
C HIS A 33 -14.36 20.40 -5.14
N LEU A 34 -15.01 21.08 -4.18
CA LEU A 34 -14.98 22.54 -4.10
C LEU A 34 -13.54 23.08 -3.93
N ASP A 35 -12.72 22.42 -3.12
CA ASP A 35 -11.30 22.76 -2.97
C ASP A 35 -10.55 22.58 -4.29
N THR A 36 -10.78 21.46 -4.99
CA THR A 36 -10.18 21.20 -6.31
C THR A 36 -10.59 22.25 -7.35
N VAL A 37 -11.87 22.63 -7.35
CA VAL A 37 -12.42 23.69 -8.21
C VAL A 37 -11.78 25.04 -7.86
N GLN A 38 -11.61 25.35 -6.59
CA GLN A 38 -10.98 26.58 -6.14
C GLN A 38 -9.50 26.67 -6.55
N ASP A 39 -8.78 25.54 -6.55
CA ASP A 39 -7.38 25.49 -6.96
C ASP A 39 -7.20 25.59 -8.49
N LEU A 40 -8.15 25.06 -9.27
CA LEU A 40 -8.20 25.26 -10.73
C LEU A 40 -8.51 26.71 -11.12
N GLU A 41 -9.35 27.40 -10.33
CA GLU A 41 -9.67 28.83 -10.51
C GLU A 41 -8.43 29.71 -10.26
N LYS A 42 -7.67 29.43 -9.19
CA LYS A 42 -6.38 30.10 -8.91
C LYS A 42 -5.36 29.88 -10.03
N SER A 43 -5.49 28.78 -10.77
CA SER A 43 -4.63 28.42 -11.91
C SER A 43 -5.10 29.00 -13.26
N GLY A 44 -6.12 29.86 -13.27
CA GLY A 44 -6.56 30.60 -14.46
C GLY A 44 -7.54 29.88 -15.39
N TYR A 45 -8.07 28.70 -14.99
CA TYR A 45 -9.08 27.99 -15.78
C TYR A 45 -10.48 28.59 -15.56
N LYS A 46 -11.24 28.81 -16.65
CA LYS A 46 -12.65 29.25 -16.59
C LYS A 46 -13.53 28.13 -16.08
N ILE A 47 -14.06 28.30 -14.87
CA ILE A 47 -15.02 27.38 -14.25
C ILE A 47 -16.44 27.90 -14.46
N ASN A 48 -17.40 26.98 -14.65
CA ASN A 48 -18.82 27.31 -14.75
C ASN A 48 -19.37 27.78 -13.38
N GLN A 49 -19.63 29.08 -13.24
CA GLN A 49 -20.11 29.72 -12.00
C GLN A 49 -21.45 29.13 -11.49
N GLU A 50 -22.28 28.58 -12.38
CA GLU A 50 -23.52 27.91 -11.98
C GLU A 50 -23.26 26.61 -11.22
N GLU A 51 -22.18 25.89 -11.58
CA GLU A 51 -21.82 24.61 -10.98
C GLU A 51 -21.32 24.79 -9.55
N ARG A 52 -20.52 25.84 -9.31
CA ARG A 52 -20.07 26.24 -7.97
C ARG A 52 -21.26 26.57 -7.06
N LYS A 53 -22.21 27.38 -7.54
CA LYS A 53 -23.42 27.72 -6.77
C LYS A 53 -24.24 26.47 -6.42
N LEU A 54 -24.32 25.50 -7.32
CA LEU A 54 -25.01 24.23 -7.06
C LEU A 54 -24.32 23.42 -5.96
N LEU A 55 -22.99 23.32 -5.98
CA LEU A 55 -22.22 22.62 -4.95
C LEU A 55 -22.34 23.33 -3.59
N GLU A 56 -22.20 24.64 -3.53
CA GLU A 56 -22.35 25.43 -2.30
C GLU A 56 -23.76 25.31 -1.70
N ASN A 57 -24.80 25.32 -2.55
CA ASN A 57 -26.18 25.12 -2.09
C ASN A 57 -26.40 23.69 -1.58
N THR A 58 -25.76 22.69 -2.18
CA THR A 58 -25.82 21.29 -1.71
C THR A 58 -25.15 21.14 -0.34
N VAL A 59 -23.99 21.76 -0.13
CA VAL A 59 -23.31 21.79 1.18
C VAL A 59 -24.20 22.42 2.25
N LYS A 60 -24.81 23.57 1.96
CA LYS A 60 -25.74 24.24 2.89
C LYS A 60 -26.94 23.35 3.23
N SER A 61 -27.50 22.67 2.24
CA SER A 61 -28.65 21.77 2.44
C SER A 61 -28.30 20.54 3.28
N LEU A 62 -27.15 19.91 3.02
CA LEU A 62 -26.64 18.78 3.81
C LEU A 62 -26.29 19.18 5.25
N MET A 63 -25.68 20.35 5.45
CA MET A 63 -25.45 20.91 6.79
C MET A 63 -26.76 21.20 7.53
N SER A 64 -27.78 21.71 6.83
CA SER A 64 -29.12 21.92 7.38
C SER A 64 -29.76 20.60 7.83
N GLN A 65 -29.64 19.53 7.03
CA GLN A 65 -30.11 18.19 7.38
C GLN A 65 -29.37 17.64 8.60
N LEU A 66 -28.04 17.74 8.64
CA LEU A 66 -27.22 17.29 9.76
C LEU A 66 -27.61 17.98 11.07
N ASN A 67 -27.78 19.31 11.04
CA ASN A 67 -28.21 20.07 12.21
C ASN A 67 -29.59 19.62 12.71
N ILE A 68 -30.55 19.36 11.82
CA ILE A 68 -31.89 18.91 12.21
C ILE A 68 -31.84 17.53 12.90
N ILE A 69 -30.99 16.62 12.41
CA ILE A 69 -30.84 15.28 13.02
C ILE A 69 -30.14 15.41 14.38
N ASN A 70 -29.05 16.17 14.45
CA ASN A 70 -28.30 16.40 15.68
C ASN A 70 -29.16 17.08 16.76
N GLU A 71 -30.04 18.02 16.39
CA GLU A 71 -30.99 18.64 17.32
C GLU A 71 -32.08 17.68 17.82
N SER A 72 -32.29 16.56 17.12
CA SER A 72 -33.27 15.52 17.48
C SER A 72 -32.64 14.37 18.29
N THR A 73 -31.31 14.23 18.26
CA THR A 73 -30.55 13.17 18.96
C THR A 73 -30.64 13.25 20.50
N PRO A 74 -30.54 14.42 21.16
CA PRO A 74 -30.73 14.54 22.61
C PRO A 74 -32.11 14.09 23.08
N ASP A 75 -33.16 14.41 22.31
CA ASP A 75 -34.54 14.03 22.62
C ASP A 75 -34.74 12.50 22.47
N LEU A 76 -34.05 11.86 21.52
CA LEU A 76 -34.05 10.40 21.39
C LEU A 76 -33.30 9.71 22.54
N VAL A 77 -32.20 10.31 23.00
CA VAL A 77 -31.39 9.79 24.11
C VAL A 77 -32.10 9.96 25.45
N SER A 78 -32.82 11.06 25.67
CA SER A 78 -33.59 11.29 26.92
C SER A 78 -34.76 10.32 27.09
N ILE A 79 -35.34 9.84 25.98
CA ILE A 79 -36.36 8.79 26.00
C ILE A 79 -35.76 7.41 26.34
N LEU A 80 -34.46 7.22 26.11
CA LEU A 80 -33.74 5.97 26.36
C LEU A 80 -33.09 5.90 27.76
N SER A 81 -32.87 7.04 28.42
CA SER A 81 -32.29 7.08 29.77
C SER A 81 -33.26 6.51 30.80
N LEU A 82 -32.95 5.32 31.34
CA LEU A 82 -33.65 4.64 32.44
C LEU A 82 -33.42 5.28 33.83
N PHE A 83 -32.79 6.45 33.91
CA PHE A 83 -32.55 7.14 35.17
C PHE A 83 -33.46 8.36 35.30
N ASN A 84 -34.29 8.36 36.36
CA ASN A 84 -35.04 9.55 36.78
C ASN A 84 -34.07 10.73 36.95
N GLU A 85 -34.34 11.83 36.25
CA GLU A 85 -33.66 13.10 36.50
C GLU A 85 -33.87 13.51 37.97
N VAL A 86 -32.78 13.88 38.66
CA VAL A 86 -32.85 14.61 39.94
C VAL A 86 -33.48 15.99 39.65
N PRO A 87 -34.46 16.46 40.43
CA PRO A 87 -35.28 17.59 40.04
C PRO A 87 -34.49 18.90 40.09
N SER A 88 -34.04 19.35 38.93
CA SER A 88 -33.58 20.72 38.72
C SER A 88 -34.78 21.57 38.27
N LYS A 89 -35.07 22.61 39.05
CA LYS A 89 -36.18 23.54 38.81
C LYS A 89 -36.07 24.21 37.43
N LYS A 90 -37.18 24.11 36.69
CA LYS A 90 -37.54 24.82 35.44
C LYS A 90 -36.89 24.29 34.16
N SER A 91 -37.38 23.15 33.70
CA SER A 91 -37.64 22.92 32.27
C SER A 91 -39.09 22.49 32.14
N GLY A 92 -39.87 23.24 31.37
CA GLY A 92 -41.29 22.93 31.15
C GLY A 92 -41.45 21.56 30.52
N GLN A 93 -42.45 20.81 30.98
CA GLN A 93 -42.95 19.62 30.33
C GLN A 93 -43.34 19.95 28.88
N ALA A 94 -42.43 19.73 27.94
CA ALA A 94 -42.78 19.60 26.54
C ALA A 94 -42.84 18.10 26.24
N LYS A 95 -44.05 17.54 26.11
CA LYS A 95 -44.27 16.33 25.31
C LYS A 95 -43.69 16.64 23.91
N GLN A 96 -42.47 16.23 23.65
CA GLN A 96 -41.79 16.51 22.38
C GLN A 96 -42.22 15.45 21.37
N ASP A 97 -43.11 15.86 20.45
CA ASP A 97 -43.57 15.05 19.31
C ASP A 97 -42.41 14.79 18.34
N LEU A 98 -41.72 13.66 18.51
CA LEU A 98 -40.81 13.11 17.51
C LEU A 98 -41.61 12.34 16.44
N VAL A 99 -41.22 12.48 15.17
CA VAL A 99 -41.87 11.79 14.06
C VAL A 99 -40.84 11.03 13.26
N SER A 100 -40.99 9.71 13.22
CA SER A 100 -40.24 8.83 12.33
C SER A 100 -40.95 8.74 10.99
N PHE A 101 -40.23 8.94 9.89
CA PHE A 101 -40.74 8.70 8.55
C PHE A 101 -39.69 8.02 7.68
N ARG A 102 -40.17 7.30 6.67
CA ARG A 102 -39.31 6.65 5.68
C ARG A 102 -39.27 7.48 4.42
N TYR A 103 -38.09 7.64 3.84
CA TYR A 103 -37.92 8.25 2.53
C TYR A 103 -36.91 7.47 1.70
N ASN A 104 -36.90 7.75 0.40
CA ASN A 104 -35.92 7.20 -0.52
C ASN A 104 -34.71 8.12 -0.52
N SER A 105 -33.63 7.72 0.15
CA SER A 105 -32.39 8.49 0.15
C SER A 105 -31.72 8.41 -1.24
N PRO A 106 -31.24 9.53 -1.81
CA PRO A 106 -30.50 9.55 -3.07
C PRO A 106 -29.12 8.86 -2.95
N VAL A 107 -28.68 8.64 -1.72
CA VAL A 107 -27.36 8.11 -1.33
C VAL A 107 -27.35 6.58 -1.37
N THR A 108 -28.43 5.96 -0.92
CA THR A 108 -28.51 4.51 -0.66
C THR A 108 -29.62 3.93 -1.53
N ALA A 109 -29.30 3.58 -2.78
CA ALA A 109 -30.25 3.14 -3.80
C ALA A 109 -30.99 1.81 -3.48
N ALA A 110 -30.86 1.26 -2.27
CA ALA A 110 -31.31 -0.10 -1.96
C ALA A 110 -32.13 -0.25 -0.67
N ASP A 111 -32.38 0.79 0.15
CA ASP A 111 -33.27 0.62 1.30
C ASP A 111 -33.97 1.91 1.73
N ARG A 112 -35.24 1.79 2.14
CA ARG A 112 -36.04 2.89 2.72
C ARG A 112 -35.42 3.30 4.05
N THR A 113 -34.67 4.40 4.07
CA THR A 113 -34.02 4.90 5.29
C THR A 113 -35.07 5.52 6.21
N MET A 114 -34.98 5.20 7.50
CA MET A 114 -35.86 5.74 8.54
C MET A 114 -35.11 6.87 9.25
N VAL A 115 -35.69 8.06 9.28
CA VAL A 115 -35.14 9.19 10.03
C VAL A 115 -36.21 9.72 10.99
N THR A 116 -35.78 10.03 12.20
CA THR A 116 -36.63 10.56 13.27
C THR A 116 -36.21 11.97 13.60
N VAL A 117 -37.13 12.91 13.46
CA VAL A 117 -36.90 14.35 13.71
C VAL A 117 -38.05 14.97 14.50
N ARG A 118 -37.81 16.13 15.09
CA ARG A 118 -38.86 16.95 15.71
C ARG A 118 -39.97 17.27 14.70
N LYS A 119 -41.25 17.14 15.10
CA LYS A 119 -42.42 17.41 14.23
C LYS A 119 -42.43 18.80 13.60
N SER A 120 -41.92 19.81 14.29
CA SER A 120 -41.77 21.18 13.79
C SER A 120 -40.75 21.31 12.64
N GLN A 121 -39.78 20.42 12.56
CA GLN A 121 -38.67 20.49 11.60
C GLN A 121 -38.84 19.53 10.41
N LYS A 122 -39.81 18.61 10.47
CA LYS A 122 -40.15 17.68 9.38
C LYS A 122 -40.33 18.39 8.04
N GLY A 123 -41.08 19.50 8.01
CA GLY A 123 -41.32 20.27 6.78
C GLY A 123 -40.05 20.88 6.19
N LYS A 124 -39.14 21.37 7.05
CA LYS A 124 -37.84 21.92 6.64
C LYS A 124 -36.92 20.82 6.14
N PHE A 125 -36.88 19.66 6.81
CA PHE A 125 -36.08 18.51 6.40
C PHE A 125 -36.49 17.97 5.02
N ILE A 126 -37.79 17.79 4.77
CA ILE A 126 -38.28 17.30 3.46
C ILE A 126 -37.94 18.27 2.34
N LYS A 127 -38.02 19.58 2.59
CA LYS A 127 -37.64 20.61 1.61
C LYS A 127 -36.15 20.53 1.25
N GLU A 128 -35.28 20.43 2.25
CA GLU A 128 -33.82 20.28 2.04
C GLU A 128 -33.46 18.98 1.31
N LEU A 129 -34.14 17.89 1.66
CA LEU A 129 -33.97 16.59 1.02
C LEU A 129 -34.30 16.65 -0.48
N SER A 130 -35.43 17.27 -0.84
CA SER A 130 -35.85 17.41 -2.25
C SER A 130 -34.90 18.29 -3.09
N LEU A 131 -34.29 19.32 -2.49
CA LEU A 131 -33.28 20.15 -3.15
C LEU A 131 -32.00 19.35 -3.42
N THR A 132 -31.62 18.51 -2.47
CA THR A 132 -30.48 17.61 -2.53
C THR A 132 -30.67 16.52 -3.60
N ASP A 133 -31.86 15.89 -3.68
CA ASP A 133 -32.20 14.84 -4.66
C ASP A 133 -32.01 15.28 -6.12
N THR A 134 -32.48 16.49 -6.46
CA THR A 134 -32.43 17.00 -7.82
C THR A 134 -31.02 17.42 -8.25
N THR A 135 -30.18 17.81 -7.30
CA THR A 135 -28.84 18.33 -7.56
C THR A 135 -27.80 17.19 -7.53
N ILE A 136 -27.87 16.29 -6.54
CA ILE A 136 -26.99 15.12 -6.47
C ILE A 136 -27.21 14.18 -7.66
N SER A 137 -28.45 13.95 -8.11
CA SER A 137 -28.70 13.11 -9.28
C SER A 137 -28.10 13.66 -10.59
N LYS A 138 -28.12 14.99 -10.77
CA LYS A 138 -27.49 15.68 -11.91
C LYS A 138 -25.96 15.63 -11.81
N LEU A 139 -25.40 15.83 -10.62
CA LEU A 139 -23.96 15.76 -10.37
C LEU A 139 -23.40 14.33 -10.52
N LYS A 140 -24.15 13.32 -10.05
CA LYS A 140 -23.78 11.90 -10.11
C LYS A 140 -23.65 11.39 -11.55
N LYS A 141 -24.54 11.84 -12.45
CA LYS A 141 -24.48 11.51 -13.90
C LYS A 141 -23.31 12.17 -14.63
N LYS A 142 -22.89 13.37 -14.21
CA LYS A 142 -21.89 14.17 -14.93
C LYS A 142 -20.44 13.83 -14.54
N TYR A 143 -20.18 13.40 -13.30
CA TYR A 143 -18.80 13.33 -12.78
C TYR A 143 -18.36 12.03 -12.10
N ASN A 144 -19.16 10.94 -12.09
CA ASN A 144 -18.81 9.72 -11.33
C ASN A 144 -18.40 10.05 -9.86
N PHE A 145 -19.09 11.04 -9.26
CA PHE A 145 -18.74 11.76 -8.02
C PHE A 145 -18.36 10.89 -6.81
N PHE A 146 -18.81 9.62 -6.77
CA PHE A 146 -18.70 8.75 -5.61
C PHE A 146 -17.64 7.64 -5.71
N ASP A 147 -16.88 7.59 -6.82
CA ASP A 147 -15.94 6.48 -7.05
C ASP A 147 -14.51 6.81 -6.60
N GLN A 148 -14.15 8.09 -6.46
CA GLN A 148 -12.78 8.51 -6.15
C GLN A 148 -12.49 8.70 -4.65
N SER A 149 -13.50 9.01 -3.83
CA SER A 149 -13.39 9.09 -2.36
C SER A 149 -13.50 7.72 -1.67
N LYS A 150 -13.85 6.66 -2.42
CA LYS A 150 -14.02 5.28 -1.93
C LYS A 150 -12.74 4.54 -1.56
N LYS A 151 -11.56 5.16 -1.62
CA LYS A 151 -10.36 4.57 -1.02
C LYS A 151 -10.18 5.02 0.43
N GLU A 152 -11.22 4.87 1.26
CA GLU A 152 -10.94 4.45 2.63
C GLU A 152 -10.06 3.19 2.48
N GLU A 153 -8.87 3.17 3.07
CA GLU A 153 -8.04 1.97 3.13
C GLU A 153 -8.82 0.93 3.94
N HIS A 154 -9.77 0.25 3.29
CA HIS A 154 -10.44 -0.90 3.85
C HIS A 154 -9.34 -1.88 4.23
N PHE A 155 -9.16 -2.10 5.54
CA PHE A 155 -8.30 -3.16 6.05
C PHE A 155 -8.62 -4.43 5.25
N LYS A 156 -7.67 -4.87 4.42
CA LYS A 156 -7.87 -6.02 3.54
C LYS A 156 -8.31 -7.18 4.42
N LYS A 157 -9.52 -7.69 4.21
CA LYS A 157 -10.00 -8.88 4.91
C LYS A 157 -8.93 -9.97 4.78
N PRO A 158 -8.65 -10.73 5.84
CA PRO A 158 -7.61 -11.75 5.81
C PRO A 158 -7.88 -12.71 4.65
N SER A 159 -6.85 -12.95 3.83
CA SER A 159 -6.95 -13.84 2.69
C SER A 159 -7.39 -15.24 3.15
N LEU A 160 -8.12 -15.97 2.30
CA LEU A 160 -8.55 -17.35 2.62
C LEU A 160 -7.34 -18.23 3.01
N TYR A 161 -6.22 -18.03 2.32
CA TYR A 161 -4.94 -18.68 2.62
C TYR A 161 -4.41 -18.36 4.02
N ALA A 162 -4.41 -17.09 4.43
CA ALA A 162 -4.00 -16.67 5.77
C ALA A 162 -4.92 -17.24 6.86
N LYS A 163 -6.21 -17.42 6.58
CA LYS A 163 -7.15 -18.05 7.52
C LYS A 163 -6.87 -19.53 7.72
N ILE A 164 -6.69 -20.27 6.62
CA ILE A 164 -6.44 -21.72 6.66
C ILE A 164 -5.11 -22.00 7.36
N SER A 165 -4.05 -21.29 6.99
CA SER A 165 -2.74 -21.42 7.63
C SER A 165 -2.79 -21.12 9.13
N ASN A 166 -3.46 -20.04 9.55
CA ASN A 166 -3.63 -19.76 10.98
C ASN A 166 -4.44 -20.82 11.72
N LYS A 167 -5.46 -21.41 11.09
CA LYS A 167 -6.24 -22.49 11.72
C LYS A 167 -5.37 -23.69 12.07
N ILE A 168 -4.35 -23.99 11.25
CA ILE A 168 -3.49 -25.17 11.41
C ILE A 168 -2.26 -24.86 12.28
N PHE A 169 -1.60 -23.71 12.08
CA PHE A 169 -0.27 -23.43 12.65
C PHE A 169 -0.22 -22.27 13.67
N SER A 170 -1.36 -21.66 14.05
CA SER A 170 -1.32 -20.47 14.91
C SER A 170 -0.79 -20.75 16.32
N GLU A 171 -0.97 -21.94 16.88
CA GLU A 171 -0.46 -22.28 18.22
C GLU A 171 1.06 -22.39 18.21
N VAL A 172 1.59 -23.20 17.30
CA VAL A 172 3.04 -23.40 17.09
C VAL A 172 3.72 -22.07 16.76
N SER A 173 3.15 -21.29 15.85
CA SER A 173 3.74 -20.00 15.44
C SER A 173 3.73 -18.99 16.57
N ARG A 174 2.67 -18.94 17.39
CA ARG A 174 2.62 -18.04 18.55
C ARG A 174 3.65 -18.42 19.61
N ASP A 175 3.80 -19.71 19.90
CA ASP A 175 4.78 -20.18 20.87
C ASP A 175 6.22 -19.90 20.44
N LEU A 176 6.56 -20.19 19.17
CA LEU A 176 7.90 -19.91 18.63
C LEU A 176 8.24 -18.43 18.58
N VAL A 177 7.26 -17.56 18.29
CA VAL A 177 7.46 -16.10 18.35
C VAL A 177 7.69 -15.64 19.79
N LYS A 178 6.93 -16.16 20.77
CA LYS A 178 7.11 -15.83 22.19
C LYS A 178 8.47 -16.27 22.72
N LYS A 179 8.98 -17.42 22.25
CA LYS A 179 10.32 -17.94 22.60
C LYS A 179 11.48 -17.16 21.95
N GLY A 180 11.18 -16.22 21.04
CA GLY A 180 12.18 -15.31 20.47
C GLY A 180 12.88 -15.81 19.19
N TYR A 181 12.60 -17.04 18.73
CA TYR A 181 13.25 -17.60 17.52
C TYR A 181 13.07 -16.76 16.24
N PHE A 182 11.97 -16.01 16.14
CA PHE A 182 11.63 -15.19 14.98
C PHE A 182 11.60 -13.68 15.28
N MET A 183 12.37 -13.21 16.27
CA MET A 183 12.43 -11.78 16.61
C MET A 183 12.92 -10.91 15.45
N ASP A 184 13.94 -11.35 14.72
CA ASP A 184 14.48 -10.57 13.61
C ASP A 184 13.52 -10.53 12.41
N LEU A 185 12.93 -11.68 12.06
CA LEU A 185 11.86 -11.75 11.06
C LEU A 185 10.68 -10.82 11.44
N THR A 186 10.31 -10.79 12.73
CA THR A 186 9.25 -9.92 13.24
C THR A 186 9.59 -8.43 13.05
N LYS A 187 10.85 -8.04 13.30
CA LYS A 187 11.32 -6.67 13.04
C LYS A 187 11.30 -6.36 11.55
N GLU A 188 11.76 -7.27 10.70
CA GLU A 188 11.78 -7.08 9.25
C GLU A 188 10.38 -6.93 8.66
N LEU A 189 9.41 -7.76 9.10
CA LEU A 189 8.01 -7.65 8.69
C LEU A 189 7.41 -6.28 9.01
N LYS A 190 7.68 -5.75 10.22
CA LYS A 190 7.22 -4.41 10.64
C LYS A 190 7.84 -3.32 9.76
N LYS A 191 9.15 -3.41 9.50
CA LYS A 191 9.89 -2.46 8.64
C LYS A 191 9.44 -2.55 7.17
N ALA A 192 9.04 -3.73 6.71
CA ALA A 192 8.57 -3.98 5.35
C ALA A 192 7.12 -3.57 5.09
N ASN A 193 6.43 -2.89 6.02
CA ASN A 193 5.02 -2.49 5.85
C ASN A 193 4.07 -3.64 5.45
N MET A 194 4.40 -4.87 5.84
CA MET A 194 3.59 -6.01 5.45
C MET A 194 2.26 -6.00 6.23
N PRO A 195 1.11 -6.19 5.56
CA PRO A 195 -0.21 -6.14 6.19
C PRO A 195 -0.55 -7.41 7.00
N PHE A 196 0.46 -8.13 7.48
CA PHE A 196 0.32 -9.41 8.17
C PHE A 196 0.89 -9.32 9.59
N LEU A 197 0.17 -9.90 10.55
CA LEU A 197 0.73 -10.11 11.89
C LEU A 197 1.86 -11.15 11.81
N SER A 198 2.88 -10.99 12.66
CA SER A 198 4.10 -11.80 12.62
C SER A 198 3.82 -13.30 12.76
N HIS A 199 2.94 -13.69 13.70
CA HIS A 199 2.55 -15.09 13.87
C HIS A 199 1.74 -15.64 12.68
N THR A 200 0.96 -14.78 11.99
CA THR A 200 0.20 -15.17 10.79
C THR A 200 1.14 -15.42 9.62
N TYR A 201 2.17 -14.58 9.45
CA TYR A 201 3.18 -14.78 8.41
C TYR A 201 3.96 -16.08 8.61
N ILE A 202 4.36 -16.37 9.85
CA ILE A 202 5.07 -17.62 10.17
C ILE A 202 4.16 -18.84 9.97
N SER A 203 2.87 -18.73 10.32
CA SER A 203 1.88 -19.78 10.05
C SER A 203 1.74 -20.04 8.55
N MET A 204 1.75 -18.99 7.74
CA MET A 204 1.77 -19.09 6.27
C MET A 204 3.05 -19.75 5.76
N ALA A 205 4.22 -19.41 6.32
CA ALA A 205 5.49 -20.03 5.93
C ALA A 205 5.53 -21.54 6.21
N PHE A 206 5.07 -21.97 7.39
CA PHE A 206 4.93 -23.38 7.73
C PHE A 206 3.92 -24.09 6.83
N PHE A 207 2.78 -23.46 6.55
CA PHE A 207 1.77 -24.04 5.66
C PHE A 207 2.27 -24.18 4.21
N THR A 208 3.00 -23.20 3.66
CA THR A 208 3.63 -23.33 2.34
C THR A 208 4.68 -24.44 2.34
N SER A 209 5.48 -24.56 3.40
CA SER A 209 6.49 -25.64 3.51
C SER A 209 5.82 -27.02 3.56
N LEU A 210 4.68 -27.15 4.25
CA LEU A 210 3.89 -28.39 4.25
C LEU A 210 3.36 -28.73 2.84
N ILE A 211 2.83 -27.75 2.12
CA ILE A 211 2.37 -27.95 0.73
C ILE A 211 3.55 -28.36 -0.17
N SER A 212 4.69 -27.70 0.00
CA SER A 212 5.94 -27.99 -0.71
C SER A 212 6.42 -29.43 -0.44
N LEU A 213 6.23 -29.94 0.78
CA LEU A 213 6.51 -31.33 1.13
C LEU A 213 5.61 -32.31 0.38
N LEU A 214 4.31 -32.02 0.28
CA LEU A 214 3.39 -32.85 -0.51
C LEU A 214 3.76 -32.87 -2.00
N ILE A 215 4.15 -31.71 -2.54
CA ILE A 215 4.61 -31.58 -3.93
C ILE A 215 5.93 -32.34 -4.13
N ALA A 216 6.88 -32.22 -3.21
CA ALA A 216 8.16 -32.93 -3.28
C ALA A 216 7.97 -34.45 -3.20
N PHE A 217 7.01 -34.92 -2.42
CA PHE A 217 6.65 -36.34 -2.36
C PHE A 217 6.02 -36.82 -3.66
N LEU A 218 5.09 -36.05 -4.24
CA LEU A 218 4.53 -36.36 -5.57
C LEU A 218 5.62 -36.39 -6.64
N LEU A 219 6.54 -35.42 -6.60
CA LEU A 219 7.67 -35.34 -7.51
C LEU A 219 8.61 -36.53 -7.34
N LEU A 220 8.88 -36.98 -6.11
CA LEU A 220 9.63 -38.21 -5.86
C LEU A 220 8.96 -39.41 -6.52
N ILE A 221 7.64 -39.58 -6.36
CA ILE A 221 6.88 -40.68 -7.00
C ILE A 221 7.07 -40.65 -8.51
N VAL A 222 6.91 -39.49 -9.14
CA VAL A 222 7.13 -39.33 -10.60
C VAL A 222 8.57 -39.69 -10.97
N LEU A 223 9.55 -39.21 -10.20
CA LEU A 223 10.97 -39.49 -10.43
C LEU A 223 11.37 -40.94 -10.13
N LEU A 224 10.54 -41.75 -9.47
CA LEU A 224 10.80 -43.18 -9.32
C LEU A 224 10.49 -43.93 -10.62
N PHE A 225 9.44 -43.56 -11.34
CA PHE A 225 8.98 -44.28 -12.55
C PHE A 225 9.52 -43.68 -13.87
N PHE A 226 9.82 -42.38 -13.91
CA PHE A 226 10.22 -41.67 -15.13
C PHE A 226 11.66 -41.15 -15.09
N SER A 227 12.34 -41.07 -16.24
CA SER A 227 13.67 -40.42 -16.38
C SER A 227 13.58 -38.96 -16.79
N LEU A 228 14.42 -38.10 -16.20
CA LEU A 228 14.65 -36.73 -16.66
C LEU A 228 15.76 -36.71 -17.72
N ASN A 229 15.52 -37.27 -18.90
CA ASN A 229 16.47 -37.16 -20.01
C ASN A 229 16.00 -36.09 -21.00
N PRO A 230 16.81 -35.09 -21.40
CA PRO A 230 16.38 -33.99 -22.27
C PRO A 230 15.80 -34.43 -23.63
N LEU A 231 16.22 -35.59 -24.14
CA LEU A 231 15.69 -36.19 -25.37
C LEU A 231 14.42 -37.03 -25.16
N SER A 232 14.10 -37.45 -23.92
CA SER A 232 13.05 -38.43 -23.63
C SER A 232 12.49 -38.19 -22.22
N PHE A 233 11.61 -37.21 -22.08
CA PHE A 233 11.06 -36.76 -20.79
C PHE A 233 10.22 -37.83 -20.04
N PHE A 234 9.76 -38.89 -20.71
CA PHE A 234 8.84 -39.89 -20.15
C PHE A 234 9.20 -41.34 -20.51
N ALA A 235 10.48 -41.66 -20.72
CA ALA A 235 10.89 -43.05 -20.84
C ALA A 235 10.73 -43.77 -19.49
N LEU A 236 10.16 -44.98 -19.52
CA LEU A 236 10.13 -45.89 -18.37
C LEU A 236 11.56 -46.36 -18.09
N VAL A 237 11.94 -46.32 -16.82
CA VAL A 237 13.32 -46.59 -16.39
C VAL A 237 13.48 -48.05 -15.97
N GLU A 238 14.55 -48.69 -16.43
CA GLU A 238 14.91 -50.08 -16.09
C GLU A 238 15.74 -50.20 -14.80
N GLU A 239 16.22 -49.08 -14.23
CA GLU A 239 16.96 -49.08 -12.96
C GLU A 239 16.09 -49.59 -11.80
N SER A 240 16.71 -50.31 -10.85
CA SER A 240 16.01 -50.75 -9.64
C SER A 240 15.47 -49.58 -8.83
N ILE A 241 14.23 -49.71 -8.36
CA ILE A 241 13.49 -48.68 -7.61
C ILE A 241 14.26 -48.21 -6.37
N LEU A 242 14.99 -49.11 -5.71
CA LEU A 242 15.73 -48.85 -4.48
C LEU A 242 16.90 -47.88 -4.71
N ILE A 243 17.62 -48.02 -5.82
CA ILE A 243 18.73 -47.11 -6.18
C ILE A 243 18.18 -45.71 -6.50
N ARG A 244 17.06 -45.62 -7.24
CA ARG A 244 16.44 -44.33 -7.57
C ARG A 244 15.88 -43.64 -6.33
N PHE A 245 15.28 -44.38 -5.42
CA PHE A 245 14.83 -43.85 -4.14
C PHE A 245 15.98 -43.22 -3.38
N LEU A 246 17.11 -43.92 -3.21
CA LEU A 246 18.29 -43.38 -2.52
C LEU A 246 18.86 -42.13 -3.21
N LYS A 247 18.83 -42.08 -4.54
CA LYS A 247 19.31 -40.95 -5.35
C LYS A 247 18.44 -39.70 -5.22
N PHE A 248 17.12 -39.84 -5.07
CA PHE A 248 16.18 -38.72 -5.09
C PHE A 248 15.53 -38.42 -3.73
N PHE A 249 15.71 -39.27 -2.72
CA PHE A 249 15.09 -39.10 -1.39
C PHE A 249 15.40 -37.73 -0.76
N TRP A 250 16.61 -37.20 -0.98
CA TRP A 250 17.02 -35.89 -0.46
C TRP A 250 16.10 -34.74 -0.90
N ILE A 251 15.42 -34.88 -2.04
CA ILE A 251 14.49 -33.87 -2.59
C ILE A 251 13.31 -33.62 -1.64
N VAL A 252 12.82 -34.66 -0.96
CA VAL A 252 11.68 -34.57 -0.03
C VAL A 252 12.02 -33.66 1.16
N ILE A 253 13.29 -33.59 1.54
CA ILE A 253 13.77 -32.72 2.63
C ILE A 253 14.23 -31.38 2.09
N ALA A 254 14.93 -31.36 0.96
CA ALA A 254 15.55 -30.16 0.42
C ALA A 254 14.53 -29.13 -0.08
N ILE A 255 13.48 -29.54 -0.81
CA ILE A 255 12.51 -28.60 -1.38
C ILE A 255 11.73 -27.86 -0.27
N PRO A 256 11.13 -28.53 0.74
CA PRO A 256 10.37 -27.84 1.79
C PRO A 256 11.24 -26.93 2.65
N LEU A 257 12.48 -27.34 2.90
CA LEU A 257 13.44 -26.57 3.68
C LEU A 257 13.89 -25.32 2.90
N ALA A 258 14.23 -25.46 1.62
CA ALA A 258 14.54 -24.34 0.75
C ALA A 258 13.36 -23.36 0.65
N THR A 259 12.13 -23.89 0.49
CA THR A 259 10.91 -23.08 0.46
C THR A 259 10.74 -22.26 1.74
N PHE A 260 10.98 -22.87 2.90
CA PHE A 260 10.91 -22.19 4.18
C PHE A 260 11.96 -21.07 4.29
N PHE A 261 13.22 -21.33 3.91
CA PHE A 261 14.27 -20.32 3.93
C PHE A 261 14.00 -19.15 2.98
N VAL A 262 13.49 -19.42 1.77
CA VAL A 262 13.09 -18.37 0.82
C VAL A 262 12.00 -17.48 1.43
N LEU A 263 10.99 -18.07 2.06
CA LEU A 263 9.93 -17.31 2.73
C LEU A 263 10.43 -16.57 3.97
N ALA A 264 11.36 -17.13 4.73
CA ALA A 264 11.97 -16.43 5.85
C ALA A 264 12.79 -15.21 5.40
N TYR A 265 13.43 -15.28 4.23
CA TYR A 265 14.23 -14.17 3.70
C TYR A 265 13.43 -13.14 2.89
N TYR A 266 12.21 -13.51 2.44
CA TYR A 266 11.35 -12.65 1.63
C TYR A 266 11.05 -11.28 2.26
N PRO A 267 10.74 -11.15 3.58
CA PRO A 267 10.55 -9.85 4.20
C PRO A 267 11.77 -8.93 4.14
N SER A 268 12.98 -9.50 4.17
CA SER A 268 14.22 -8.72 4.03
C SER A 268 14.36 -8.11 2.64
N ILE A 269 13.97 -8.87 1.60
CA ILE A 269 13.95 -8.38 0.20
C ILE A 269 12.92 -7.24 0.06
N GLU A 270 11.69 -7.46 0.54
CA GLU A 270 10.63 -6.45 0.46
C GLU A 270 10.99 -5.19 1.25
N LYS A 271 11.59 -5.34 2.44
CA LYS A 271 12.11 -4.23 3.24
C LYS A 271 13.10 -3.38 2.43
N LYS A 272 14.08 -3.99 1.77
CA LYS A 272 15.07 -3.29 0.93
C LYS A 272 14.41 -2.58 -0.26
N ALA A 273 13.43 -3.23 -0.89
CA ALA A 273 12.68 -2.63 -2.00
C ALA A 273 11.91 -1.38 -1.54
N ILE A 274 11.24 -1.44 -0.39
CA ILE A 274 10.53 -0.30 0.19
C ILE A 274 11.50 0.79 0.65
N GLU A 275 12.62 0.43 1.27
CA GLU A 275 13.68 1.36 1.66
C GLU A 275 14.20 2.17 0.47
N LYS A 276 14.52 1.52 -0.67
CA LYS A 276 14.95 2.20 -1.90
C LYS A 276 13.91 3.22 -2.37
N LYS A 277 12.63 2.84 -2.38
CA LYS A 277 11.53 3.71 -2.82
C LYS A 277 11.28 4.88 -1.87
N ILE A 278 11.37 4.67 -0.56
CA ILE A 278 11.29 5.75 0.43
C ILE A 278 12.47 6.72 0.23
N ASN A 279 13.70 6.20 0.11
CA ASN A 279 14.89 7.03 -0.07
C ASN A 279 14.83 7.90 -1.33
N GLN A 280 14.20 7.41 -2.40
CA GLN A 280 13.97 8.17 -3.63
C GLN A 280 12.97 9.32 -3.45
N GLU A 281 11.92 9.14 -2.66
CA GLU A 281 10.91 10.17 -2.37
C GLU A 281 11.40 11.19 -1.33
N LEU A 282 12.21 10.72 -0.37
CA LEU A 282 12.62 11.44 0.84
C LEU A 282 13.17 12.86 0.61
N PRO A 283 14.08 13.12 -0.33
CA PRO A 283 14.56 14.49 -0.57
C PRO A 283 13.42 15.45 -0.93
N PHE A 284 12.52 15.05 -1.82
CA PHE A 284 11.40 15.87 -2.28
C PHE A 284 10.35 16.07 -1.19
N VAL A 285 10.06 15.02 -0.42
CA VAL A 285 9.19 15.11 0.76
C VAL A 285 9.75 16.14 1.75
N THR A 286 11.05 16.08 2.00
CA THR A 286 11.70 16.97 2.99
C THR A 286 11.71 18.43 2.52
N ILE A 287 11.91 18.68 1.21
CA ILE A 287 11.74 20.02 0.62
C ILE A 287 10.31 20.52 0.82
N HIS A 288 9.31 19.68 0.55
CA HIS A 288 7.91 20.05 0.71
C HIS A 288 7.58 20.34 2.18
N MET A 289 8.09 19.52 3.12
CA MET A 289 7.97 19.80 4.54
C MET A 289 8.63 21.12 4.95
N ALA A 290 9.81 21.44 4.41
CA ALA A 290 10.49 22.70 4.68
C ALA A 290 9.67 23.91 4.22
N ALA A 291 9.09 23.84 3.01
CA ALA A 291 8.23 24.90 2.47
C ALA A 291 6.97 25.12 3.33
N ILE A 292 6.35 24.04 3.81
CA ILE A 292 5.19 24.14 4.72
C ILE A 292 5.61 24.71 6.08
N ALA A 293 6.76 24.26 6.61
CA ALA A 293 7.28 24.74 7.89
C ALA A 293 7.57 26.26 7.88
N GLY A 294 8.03 26.80 6.75
CA GLY A 294 8.24 28.25 6.57
C GLY A 294 6.96 29.10 6.66
N SER A 295 5.78 28.48 6.52
CA SER A 295 4.49 29.13 6.77
C SER A 295 4.07 29.11 8.25
N ASN A 296 4.98 28.75 9.16
CA ASN A 296 4.77 28.63 10.60
C ASN A 296 3.58 27.71 10.98
N VAL A 297 3.37 26.66 10.17
CA VAL A 297 2.35 25.65 10.38
C VAL A 297 2.75 24.71 11.51
N GLU A 298 1.77 24.30 12.33
CA GLU A 298 2.02 23.36 13.42
C GLU A 298 2.65 22.05 12.90
N PRO A 299 3.64 21.47 13.59
CA PRO A 299 4.38 20.30 13.08
C PRO A 299 3.49 19.07 12.77
N THR A 300 2.42 18.86 13.52
CA THR A 300 1.42 17.81 13.28
C THR A 300 0.69 18.01 11.93
N HIS A 301 0.40 19.27 11.57
CA HIS A 301 -0.27 19.64 10.32
C HIS A 301 0.64 19.49 9.10
N ILE A 302 1.96 19.64 9.25
CA ILE A 302 2.92 19.33 8.17
C ILE A 302 2.74 17.87 7.74
N PHE A 303 2.66 16.94 8.69
CA PHE A 303 2.45 15.53 8.40
C PHE A 303 1.07 15.24 7.79
N SER A 304 0.01 15.93 8.23
CA SER A 304 -1.33 15.73 7.65
C SER A 304 -1.41 16.19 6.19
N ILE A 305 -0.76 17.32 5.84
CA ILE A 305 -0.69 17.82 4.46
C ILE A 305 0.04 16.81 3.56
N ILE A 306 1.22 16.33 3.97
CA ILE A 306 1.96 15.34 3.19
C ILE A 306 1.18 14.02 3.07
N ALA A 307 0.47 13.61 4.13
CA ALA A 307 -0.35 12.41 4.10
C ALA A 307 -1.62 12.55 3.24
N ALA A 308 -2.15 13.76 3.06
CA ALA A 308 -3.30 14.01 2.18
C ALA A 308 -2.90 13.88 0.70
N GLY A 309 -1.70 14.37 0.35
CA GLY A 309 -1.13 14.30 -1.00
C GLY A 309 -1.02 12.89 -1.60
N ARG A 310 -0.85 12.83 -2.93
CA ARG A 310 -0.67 11.56 -3.69
C ARG A 310 0.75 11.41 -4.25
N GLU A 311 1.61 12.40 -4.05
CA GLU A 311 2.93 12.53 -4.67
C GLU A 311 3.93 11.52 -4.11
N TYR A 312 3.78 11.13 -2.84
CA TYR A 312 4.75 10.30 -2.11
C TYR A 312 4.11 9.04 -1.52
N PRO A 313 3.68 8.07 -2.35
CA PRO A 313 2.92 6.91 -1.89
C PRO A 313 3.63 6.03 -0.85
N TYR A 314 4.97 5.96 -0.84
CA TYR A 314 5.71 5.12 0.12
C TYR A 314 5.93 5.87 1.44
N THR A 315 6.38 7.12 1.37
CA THR A 315 6.61 7.97 2.55
C THR A 315 5.30 8.32 3.26
N LYS A 316 4.21 8.52 2.51
CA LYS A 316 2.85 8.68 3.04
C LYS A 316 2.43 7.55 3.97
N LYS A 317 2.82 6.30 3.69
CA LYS A 317 2.49 5.16 4.57
C LYS A 317 3.20 5.27 5.91
N GLU A 318 4.46 5.69 5.94
CA GLU A 318 5.19 5.92 7.19
C GLU A 318 4.62 7.11 7.97
N ILE A 319 4.29 8.21 7.28
CA ILE A 319 3.67 9.39 7.91
C ILE A 319 2.28 9.05 8.47
N LYS A 320 1.47 8.25 7.77
CA LYS A 320 0.19 7.75 8.29
C LYS A 320 0.36 6.97 9.59
N LYS A 321 1.45 6.21 9.77
CA LYS A 321 1.70 5.54 11.06
C LYS A 321 1.89 6.54 12.19
N ILE A 322 2.62 7.62 11.95
CA ILE A 322 2.81 8.71 12.93
C ILE A 322 1.44 9.33 13.27
N LEU A 323 0.66 9.71 12.26
CA LEU A 323 -0.66 10.30 12.47
C LEU A 323 -1.62 9.34 13.19
N ASN A 324 -1.57 8.05 12.89
CA ASN A 324 -2.36 7.04 13.59
C ASN A 324 -1.90 6.89 15.05
N GLN A 325 -0.61 6.99 15.34
CA GLN A 325 -0.12 6.99 16.72
C GLN A 325 -0.64 8.16 17.54
N ILE A 326 -0.71 9.34 16.92
CA ILE A 326 -1.23 10.54 17.57
C ILE A 326 -2.75 10.44 17.73
N ASN A 327 -3.47 10.23 16.63
CA ASN A 327 -4.93 10.34 16.58
C ASN A 327 -5.67 9.14 17.18
N LEU A 328 -5.11 7.92 17.08
CA LEU A 328 -5.77 6.70 17.54
C LEU A 328 -5.20 6.17 18.85
N TYR A 329 -3.87 6.27 19.05
CA TYR A 329 -3.22 5.76 20.26
C TYR A 329 -2.95 6.85 21.30
N GLY A 330 -3.21 8.12 20.99
CA GLY A 330 -3.05 9.24 21.92
C GLY A 330 -1.58 9.56 22.25
N TYR A 331 -0.64 9.21 21.37
CA TYR A 331 0.77 9.50 21.58
C TYR A 331 1.04 10.99 21.31
N ASP A 332 1.96 11.60 22.08
CA ASP A 332 2.49 12.91 21.72
C ASP A 332 3.35 12.80 20.45
N LEU A 333 3.50 13.92 19.73
CA LEU A 333 4.22 13.97 18.45
C LEU A 333 5.68 13.49 18.57
N VAL A 334 6.37 13.84 19.65
CA VAL A 334 7.79 13.49 19.85
C VAL A 334 7.92 11.98 20.08
N SER A 335 7.07 11.39 20.91
CA SER A 335 7.02 9.94 21.13
C SER A 335 6.62 9.19 19.86
N ALA A 336 5.67 9.70 19.09
CA ALA A 336 5.26 9.11 17.83
C ALA A 336 6.40 9.12 16.78
N LEU A 337 7.14 10.23 16.69
CA LEU A 337 8.31 10.34 15.82
C LEU A 337 9.44 9.38 16.23
N ARG A 338 9.79 9.31 17.51
CA ARG A 338 10.82 8.40 18.02
C ARG A 338 10.43 6.94 17.84
N SER A 339 9.18 6.60 18.11
CA SER A 339 8.64 5.26 17.85
C SER A 339 8.74 4.90 16.37
N SER A 340 8.29 5.80 15.49
CA SER A 340 8.29 5.57 14.04
C SER A 340 9.71 5.51 13.45
N ALA A 341 10.67 6.27 14.00
CA ALA A 341 12.09 6.16 13.65
C ALA A 341 12.64 4.75 13.92
N GLY A 342 12.24 4.09 15.03
CA GLY A 342 12.68 2.72 15.32
C GLY A 342 12.12 1.65 14.36
N PHE A 343 10.96 1.91 13.73
CA PHE A 343 10.23 0.93 12.93
C PHE A 343 10.22 1.20 11.42
N THR A 344 10.86 2.27 10.94
CA THR A 344 11.01 2.51 9.50
C THR A 344 12.07 1.58 8.87
N SER A 345 11.91 1.29 7.57
CA SER A 345 12.92 0.55 6.79
C SER A 345 14.12 1.41 6.40
N SER A 346 13.92 2.72 6.22
CA SER A 346 14.96 3.66 5.76
C SER A 346 15.71 4.30 6.92
N ALA A 347 17.04 4.16 6.92
CA ALA A 347 17.91 4.85 7.87
C ALA A 347 17.85 6.38 7.73
N LYS A 348 17.80 6.89 6.49
CA LYS A 348 17.71 8.34 6.22
C LYS A 348 16.42 8.94 6.76
N LEU A 349 15.30 8.22 6.65
CA LEU A 349 14.00 8.62 7.20
C LEU A 349 13.97 8.50 8.73
N SER A 350 14.59 7.46 9.30
CA SER A 350 14.74 7.31 10.76
C SER A 350 15.47 8.50 11.37
N GLU A 351 16.55 8.94 10.72
CA GLU A 351 17.32 10.10 11.15
C GLU A 351 16.53 11.41 10.96
N LEU A 352 15.76 11.55 9.87
CA LEU A 352 14.86 12.69 9.68
C LEU A 352 13.85 12.79 10.82
N PHE A 353 13.14 11.70 11.16
CA PHE A 353 12.16 11.69 12.26
C PHE A 353 12.81 11.96 13.63
N SER A 354 13.99 11.38 13.88
CA SER A 354 14.73 11.59 15.13
C SER A 354 15.22 13.03 15.27
N GLY A 355 15.74 13.61 14.18
CA GLY A 355 16.13 15.02 14.12
C GLY A 355 14.94 15.95 14.31
N PHE A 356 13.83 15.68 13.63
CA PHE A 356 12.58 16.44 13.76
C PHE A 356 12.07 16.45 15.21
N ALA A 357 12.04 15.28 15.86
CA ALA A 357 11.68 15.16 17.28
C ALA A 357 12.63 15.97 18.18
N THR A 358 13.94 15.92 17.90
CA THR A 358 14.95 16.65 18.66
C THR A 358 14.77 18.17 18.51
N THR A 359 14.55 18.65 17.29
CA THR A 359 14.31 20.07 17.00
C THR A 359 13.08 20.61 17.71
N ILE A 360 11.98 19.83 17.75
CA ILE A 360 10.80 20.21 18.55
C ILE A 360 11.15 20.31 20.03
N THR A 361 11.80 19.28 20.60
CA THR A 361 12.11 19.26 22.03
C THR A 361 13.09 20.34 22.46
N SER A 362 13.99 20.77 21.58
CA SER A 362 14.96 21.83 21.85
C SER A 362 14.42 23.23 21.54
N GLY A 363 13.18 23.37 21.04
CA GLY A 363 12.63 24.65 20.60
C GLY A 363 13.34 25.26 19.39
N GLY A 364 13.95 24.42 18.54
CA GLY A 364 14.68 24.86 17.35
C GLY A 364 13.76 25.23 16.18
N ASN A 365 14.31 25.92 15.18
CA ASN A 365 13.59 26.26 13.95
C ASN A 365 13.48 25.03 13.03
N LEU A 366 12.26 24.52 12.84
CA LEU A 366 11.97 23.36 11.98
C LEU A 366 12.20 23.64 10.50
N GLU A 367 11.88 24.84 10.00
CA GLU A 367 12.13 25.22 8.60
C GLU A 367 13.63 25.13 8.29
N THR A 368 14.49 25.72 9.12
CA THR A 368 15.93 25.68 8.93
C THR A 368 16.49 24.25 9.02
N PHE A 369 16.00 23.45 9.98
CA PHE A 369 16.39 22.04 10.09
C PHE A 369 16.00 21.25 8.83
N LEU A 370 14.75 21.37 8.40
CA LEU A 370 14.22 20.65 7.24
C LEU A 370 14.91 21.08 5.95
N ALA A 371 15.16 22.39 5.75
CA ALA A 371 15.87 22.90 4.59
C ALA A 371 17.29 22.34 4.51
N LYS A 372 18.05 22.40 5.60
CA LYS A 372 19.42 21.83 5.65
C LYS A 372 19.42 20.32 5.43
N ARG A 373 18.43 19.62 5.97
CA ARG A 373 18.29 18.17 5.79
C ARG A 373 17.88 17.83 4.35
N ALA A 374 17.03 18.62 3.73
CA ALA A 374 16.65 18.50 2.33
C ALA A 374 17.86 18.66 1.40
N ASP A 375 18.72 19.66 1.65
CA ASP A 375 19.95 19.86 0.87
C ASP A 375 20.88 18.63 0.94
N THR A 376 21.05 18.09 2.14
CA THR A 376 21.85 16.86 2.37
C THR A 376 21.26 15.68 1.61
N LEU A 377 19.94 15.48 1.68
CA LEU A 377 19.26 14.38 1.01
C LEU A 377 19.28 14.52 -0.52
N ILE A 378 19.18 15.74 -1.05
CA ILE A 378 19.29 16.01 -2.49
C ILE A 378 20.71 15.76 -2.98
N PHE A 379 21.72 16.16 -2.21
CA PHE A 379 23.12 15.88 -2.54
C PHE A 379 23.37 14.37 -2.61
N ASP A 380 22.91 13.62 -1.62
CA ASP A 380 23.00 12.16 -1.61
C ASP A 380 22.27 11.55 -2.80
N TYR A 381 21.05 12.02 -3.11
CA TYR A 381 20.25 11.54 -4.23
C TYR A 381 20.95 11.77 -5.58
N LYS A 382 21.54 12.97 -5.78
CA LYS A 382 22.33 13.28 -6.97
C LYS A 382 23.55 12.37 -7.06
N THR A 383 24.27 12.18 -5.96
CA THR A 383 25.46 11.31 -5.90
C THR A 383 25.10 9.85 -6.21
N GLU A 384 24.00 9.33 -5.69
CA GLU A 384 23.50 7.99 -6.01
C GLU A 384 23.09 7.88 -7.49
N SER A 385 22.45 8.92 -8.03
CA SER A 385 22.07 8.97 -9.45
C SER A 385 23.29 9.00 -10.37
N GLU A 386 24.31 9.79 -10.05
CA GLU A 386 25.58 9.83 -10.79
C GLU A 386 26.31 8.48 -10.74
N LYS A 387 26.32 7.80 -9.59
CA LYS A 387 26.87 6.44 -9.48
C LYS A 387 26.12 5.45 -10.38
N ALA A 388 24.79 5.55 -10.42
CA ALA A 388 23.97 4.71 -11.30
C ALA A 388 24.27 4.98 -12.78
N ILE A 389 24.41 6.24 -13.19
CA ILE A 389 24.79 6.63 -14.55
C ILE A 389 26.19 6.11 -14.89
N ARG A 390 27.20 6.33 -14.04
CA ARG A 390 28.56 5.81 -14.24
C ARG A 390 28.60 4.29 -14.36
N SER A 391 27.78 3.60 -13.56
CA SER A 391 27.65 2.15 -13.66
C SER A 391 27.06 1.76 -15.02
N ALA A 392 26.03 2.47 -15.49
CA ALA A 392 25.44 2.23 -16.81
C ALA A 392 26.42 2.53 -17.95
N GLU A 393 27.22 3.59 -17.86
CA GLU A 393 28.32 3.90 -18.78
C GLU A 393 29.34 2.76 -18.84
N THR A 394 29.80 2.30 -17.68
CA THR A 394 30.73 1.16 -17.59
C THR A 394 30.14 -0.09 -18.28
N PHE A 395 28.83 -0.33 -18.14
CA PHE A 395 28.16 -1.43 -18.83
C PHE A 395 28.06 -1.21 -20.35
N MET A 396 27.84 0.02 -20.81
CA MET A 396 27.87 0.34 -22.23
C MET A 396 29.27 0.12 -22.83
N ASP A 397 30.32 0.50 -22.11
CA ASP A 397 31.71 0.27 -22.56
C ASP A 397 32.03 -1.22 -22.65
N ILE A 398 31.59 -2.03 -21.67
CA ILE A 398 31.72 -3.49 -21.72
C ILE A 398 30.92 -4.06 -22.91
N TYR A 399 29.70 -3.55 -23.14
CA TYR A 399 28.88 -3.97 -24.29
C TYR A 399 29.59 -3.68 -25.62
N ILE A 400 30.08 -2.46 -25.82
CA ILE A 400 30.79 -2.08 -27.06
C ILE A 400 32.04 -2.93 -27.24
N SER A 401 32.80 -3.16 -26.17
CA SER A 401 34.07 -3.89 -26.24
C SER A 401 33.86 -5.40 -26.50
N VAL A 402 32.96 -6.05 -25.77
CA VAL A 402 32.79 -7.51 -25.80
C VAL A 402 31.83 -7.96 -26.89
N VAL A 403 30.79 -7.18 -27.21
CA VAL A 403 29.73 -7.60 -28.15
C VAL A 403 29.98 -7.09 -29.54
N ILE A 404 30.52 -5.88 -29.67
CA ILE A 404 30.74 -5.26 -30.97
C ILE A 404 32.20 -5.49 -31.37
N ALA A 405 33.15 -4.96 -30.60
CA ALA A 405 34.56 -4.95 -31.00
C ALA A 405 35.16 -6.37 -31.05
N ALA A 406 34.95 -7.22 -30.05
CA ALA A 406 35.55 -8.56 -30.04
C ALA A 406 35.07 -9.46 -31.21
N PRO A 407 33.76 -9.57 -31.52
CA PRO A 407 33.31 -10.30 -32.71
C PRO A 407 33.75 -9.66 -34.01
N MET A 408 33.82 -8.33 -34.09
CA MET A 408 34.32 -7.65 -35.29
C MET A 408 35.79 -7.98 -35.55
N ILE A 409 36.65 -7.91 -34.53
CA ILE A 409 38.07 -8.28 -34.64
C ILE A 409 38.22 -9.77 -34.96
N LEU A 410 37.45 -10.63 -34.29
CA LEU A 410 37.47 -12.07 -34.56
C LEU A 410 37.05 -12.38 -36.00
N THR A 411 35.99 -11.74 -36.49
CA THR A 411 35.53 -11.91 -37.87
C THR A 411 36.58 -11.41 -38.86
N LEU A 412 37.20 -10.26 -38.59
CA LEU A 412 38.29 -9.74 -39.42
C LEU A 412 39.48 -10.71 -39.49
N LEU A 413 39.95 -11.22 -38.34
CA LEU A 413 41.04 -12.19 -38.28
C LEU A 413 40.70 -13.45 -39.06
N LEU A 414 39.49 -13.99 -38.89
CA LEU A 414 39.07 -15.21 -39.58
C LEU A 414 38.87 -15.00 -41.08
N VAL A 415 38.41 -13.82 -41.53
CA VAL A 415 38.36 -13.46 -42.96
C VAL A 415 39.77 -13.33 -43.54
N MET A 416 40.73 -12.76 -42.80
CA MET A 416 42.13 -12.73 -43.27
C MET A 416 42.72 -14.15 -43.40
N MET A 417 42.35 -15.06 -42.50
CA MET A 417 42.75 -16.47 -42.55
C MET A 417 42.09 -17.24 -43.70
N SER A 418 40.87 -16.90 -44.10
CA SER A 418 40.20 -17.57 -45.23
C SER A 418 40.78 -17.16 -46.59
N ILE A 419 41.36 -15.97 -46.71
CA ILE A 419 41.95 -15.44 -47.95
C ILE A 419 43.40 -15.89 -48.13
N SER A 420 44.13 -16.17 -47.05
CA SER A 420 45.54 -16.62 -47.10
C SER A 420 45.66 -18.13 -46.85
N PRO A 421 46.01 -18.94 -47.86
CA PRO A 421 46.23 -20.39 -47.69
C PRO A 421 47.36 -20.74 -46.72
N ALA A 422 48.28 -19.81 -46.45
CA ALA A 422 49.37 -20.00 -45.49
C ALA A 422 48.93 -19.85 -44.02
N LEU A 423 47.84 -19.11 -43.78
CA LEU A 423 47.27 -18.88 -42.45
C LEU A 423 46.08 -19.81 -42.14
N SER A 424 45.56 -20.54 -43.12
CA SER A 424 44.33 -21.33 -43.00
C SER A 424 44.48 -22.63 -42.19
N PHE A 425 45.66 -22.91 -41.61
CA PHE A 425 45.97 -24.15 -40.88
C PHE A 425 45.60 -25.45 -41.63
N GLY A 426 45.45 -25.40 -42.97
CA GLY A 426 45.03 -26.53 -43.79
C GLY A 426 43.53 -26.88 -43.70
N LEU A 427 42.70 -26.03 -43.10
CA LEU A 427 41.25 -26.22 -43.02
C LEU A 427 40.57 -25.80 -44.32
N ASP A 428 39.57 -26.59 -44.73
CA ASP A 428 38.72 -26.27 -45.89
C ASP A 428 37.98 -24.93 -45.67
N PRO A 429 37.90 -24.03 -46.68
CA PRO A 429 37.19 -22.77 -46.59
C PRO A 429 35.75 -22.87 -46.07
N SER A 430 35.06 -23.99 -46.35
CA SER A 430 33.68 -24.24 -45.92
C SER A 430 33.60 -24.49 -44.40
N VAL A 431 34.57 -25.24 -43.86
CA VAL A 431 34.70 -25.53 -42.43
C VAL A 431 35.10 -24.27 -41.67
N MET A 432 35.97 -23.44 -42.26
CA MET A 432 36.35 -22.13 -41.73
C MET A 432 35.13 -21.21 -41.59
N ASN A 433 34.29 -21.12 -42.63
CA ASN A 433 33.09 -20.28 -42.61
C ASN A 433 32.06 -20.75 -41.56
N MET A 434 31.90 -22.07 -41.40
CA MET A 434 31.04 -22.63 -40.35
C MET A 434 31.57 -22.33 -38.94
N LEU A 435 32.88 -22.42 -38.73
CA LEU A 435 33.53 -22.05 -37.46
C LEU A 435 33.36 -20.57 -37.14
N ILE A 436 33.46 -19.68 -38.13
CA ILE A 436 33.20 -18.23 -37.96
C ILE A 436 31.77 -18.02 -37.46
N LEU A 437 30.80 -18.62 -38.15
CA LEU A 437 29.38 -18.46 -37.84
C LEU A 437 29.04 -19.01 -36.45
N LEU A 438 29.64 -20.14 -36.07
CA LEU A 438 29.49 -20.74 -34.75
C LEU A 438 30.15 -19.89 -33.64
N ALA A 439 31.35 -19.37 -33.87
CA ALA A 439 32.06 -18.54 -32.91
C ALA A 439 31.32 -17.23 -32.65
N VAL A 440 30.81 -16.58 -33.69
CA VAL A 440 29.98 -15.36 -33.58
C VAL A 440 28.67 -15.66 -32.84
N ALA A 441 27.99 -16.78 -33.14
CA ALA A 441 26.79 -17.17 -32.42
C ALA A 441 27.07 -17.44 -30.93
N LEU A 442 28.16 -18.13 -30.61
CA LEU A 442 28.53 -18.48 -29.25
C LEU A 442 28.88 -17.24 -28.41
N ILE A 443 29.62 -16.28 -28.97
CA ILE A 443 29.93 -15.01 -28.27
C ILE A 443 28.64 -14.23 -27.97
N ASN A 444 27.72 -14.14 -28.92
CA ASN A 444 26.43 -13.49 -28.71
C ASN A 444 25.59 -14.17 -27.61
N VAL A 445 25.58 -15.51 -27.57
CA VAL A 445 24.87 -16.26 -26.52
C VAL A 445 25.50 -16.07 -25.15
N VAL A 446 26.82 -16.19 -25.04
CA VAL A 446 27.56 -15.95 -23.79
C VAL A 446 27.29 -14.54 -23.27
N PHE A 447 27.24 -13.57 -24.19
CA PHE A 447 26.94 -12.20 -23.83
C PHE A 447 25.49 -12.00 -23.37
N LEU A 448 24.50 -12.57 -24.05
CA LEU A 448 23.09 -12.51 -23.64
C LEU A 448 22.90 -13.08 -22.23
N VAL A 449 23.57 -14.20 -21.93
CA VAL A 449 23.57 -14.81 -20.60
C VAL A 449 24.22 -13.88 -19.56
N PHE A 450 25.36 -13.28 -19.89
CA PHE A 450 26.03 -12.32 -19.01
C PHE A 450 25.15 -11.11 -18.69
N LEU A 451 24.47 -10.55 -19.69
CA LEU A 451 23.57 -9.41 -19.53
C LEU A 451 22.39 -9.79 -18.62
N HIS A 452 21.76 -10.94 -18.86
CA HIS A 452 20.62 -11.40 -18.06
C HIS A 452 20.97 -11.56 -16.57
N LEU A 453 22.16 -12.12 -16.27
CA LEU A 453 22.64 -12.31 -14.90
C LEU A 453 22.93 -10.98 -14.18
N ARG A 454 23.26 -9.91 -14.92
CA ARG A 454 23.58 -8.60 -14.35
C ARG A 454 22.38 -7.66 -14.29
N GLN A 455 21.45 -7.74 -15.23
CA GLN A 455 20.22 -6.94 -15.22
C GLN A 455 19.32 -7.23 -14.01
N GLN A 456 19.37 -8.45 -13.45
CA GLN A 456 18.66 -8.80 -12.22
C GLN A 456 19.20 -8.10 -10.95
N ASN A 457 20.40 -7.49 -11.02
CA ASN A 457 21.08 -6.90 -9.87
C ASN A 457 21.06 -5.35 -9.84
N LEU A 458 20.38 -4.69 -10.79
CA LEU A 458 20.17 -3.23 -10.87
C LEU A 458 18.71 -2.88 -10.54
#